data_AF-A0A822VEK5-F1
#
_entry.id   AF-A0A822VEK5-F1
#
_cell.length_a   1.000
_cell.length_b   1.000
_cell.length_c   1.000
_cell.angle_alpha   90.00
_cell.angle_beta   90.00
_cell.angle_gamma   90.00
#
_symmetry.space_group_name_H-M   'P 1'
#
loop_
_entity.id
_entity.type
_entity.pdbx_description
1 polymer ?
#
loop_
_entity_poly.entity_id
_entity_poly.type
_entity_poly.pdbx_seq_one_letter_code
_entity_poly.pdbx_strand_id
1 'polypeptide(L)'
;MSYYWIDLRRKPAGSVKNLIDDQQNLIKRTWSSKFQIPDTSEVVETSKLYFLYGTSELLKDFNEQTGSLLMDEKATWGVSDLGPWQLPLGFVNANLFTTYIALFKSNLFKAEKHDFVKCSRCAVKVNYPVVAVGSLP
;
A
#
# COMPACT_ATOMS: atom_id res chain seq x y z
N MET A 1 -4.95 19.41 2.92
CA MET A 1 -5.17 17.97 3.20
C MET A 1 -4.85 17.20 1.95
N SER A 2 -3.96 16.20 2.02
CA SER A 2 -3.69 15.31 0.90
C SER A 2 -4.91 14.43 0.66
N TYR A 3 -5.54 14.52 -0.52
CA TYR A 3 -6.71 13.72 -0.88
C TYR A 3 -6.36 12.25 -1.21
N TYR A 4 -5.08 11.90 -1.16
CA TYR A 4 -4.58 10.62 -1.66
C TYR A 4 -4.69 9.49 -0.66
N TRP A 5 -4.67 9.76 0.66
CA TRP A 5 -4.54 8.69 1.64
C TRP A 5 -5.40 8.86 2.89
N ILE A 6 -5.65 7.74 3.58
CA ILE A 6 -6.34 7.71 4.88
C ILE A 6 -5.52 6.98 5.96
N ASP A 7 -5.61 7.46 7.20
CA ASP A 7 -5.05 6.80 8.38
C ASP A 7 -6.07 5.85 9.01
N LEU A 8 -5.71 4.56 9.05
CA LEU A 8 -6.50 3.46 9.58
C LEU A 8 -5.86 2.80 10.81
N ARG A 9 -4.73 3.30 11.33
CA ARG A 9 -3.97 2.68 12.44
C ARG A 9 -4.79 2.50 13.72
N ARG A 10 -5.83 3.31 13.91
CA ARG A 10 -6.74 3.27 15.08
C ARG A 10 -8.15 2.78 14.74
N LYS A 11 -8.35 2.17 13.56
CA LYS A 11 -9.67 1.75 13.10
C LYS A 11 -9.91 0.28 13.42
N PRO A 12 -11.15 -0.10 13.80
CA PRO A 12 -11.48 -1.50 14.05
C PRO A 12 -11.38 -2.30 12.74
N ALA A 13 -10.84 -3.52 12.81
CA ALA A 13 -10.59 -4.37 11.65
C ALA A 13 -11.83 -4.56 10.75
N GLY A 14 -13.02 -4.69 11.35
CA GLY A 14 -14.29 -4.84 10.63
C GLY A 14 -14.69 -3.65 9.75
N SER A 15 -14.10 -2.47 9.97
CA SER A 15 -14.37 -1.25 9.17
C SER A 15 -13.34 -1.00 8.06
N VAL A 16 -12.19 -1.67 8.11
CA VAL A 16 -11.03 -1.37 7.26
C VAL A 16 -11.35 -1.52 5.78
N LYS A 17 -12.02 -2.61 5.39
CA LYS A 17 -12.36 -2.86 3.98
C LYS A 17 -13.19 -1.70 3.39
N ASN A 18 -14.27 -1.34 4.08
CA ASN A 18 -15.19 -0.31 3.58
C ASN A 18 -14.49 1.05 3.47
N LEU A 19 -13.65 1.41 4.44
CA LEU A 19 -12.89 2.67 4.41
C LEU A 19 -11.88 2.72 3.26
N ILE A 20 -11.21 1.61 2.96
CA ILE A 20 -10.30 1.52 1.80
C ILE A 20 -11.07 1.59 0.48
N ASP A 21 -12.23 0.93 0.37
CA ASP A 21 -13.07 0.99 -0.81
C ASP A 21 -13.61 2.42 -1.05
N ASP A 22 -14.05 3.10 0.00
CA ASP A 22 -14.52 4.49 -0.05
C ASP A 22 -13.40 5.43 -0.50
N GLN A 23 -12.19 5.26 0.05
CA GLN A 23 -11.03 6.07 -0.33
C GLN A 23 -10.60 5.84 -1.78
N GLN A 24 -10.59 4.60 -2.26
CA GLN A 24 -10.34 4.32 -3.67
C GLN A 24 -11.36 5.02 -4.58
N ASN A 25 -12.64 4.96 -4.22
CA ASN A 25 -13.70 5.62 -4.98
C ASN A 25 -13.55 7.14 -4.98
N LEU A 26 -13.17 7.74 -3.85
CA LEU A 26 -12.88 9.17 -3.75
C LEU A 26 -11.73 9.55 -4.70
N ILE A 27 -10.59 8.85 -4.61
CA ILE A 27 -9.43 9.12 -5.47
C ILE A 27 -9.79 8.96 -6.94
N LYS A 28 -10.52 7.92 -7.31
CA LYS A 28 -10.98 7.67 -8.68
C LYS A 28 -11.87 8.80 -9.21
N ARG A 29 -12.73 9.39 -8.37
CA ARG A 29 -13.57 10.54 -8.74
C ARG A 29 -12.75 11.82 -8.89
N THR A 30 -11.72 12.00 -8.07
CA THR A 30 -10.88 13.22 -8.09
C THR A 30 -9.85 13.20 -9.22
N TRP A 31 -9.24 12.06 -9.51
CA TRP A 31 -8.07 11.93 -10.39
C TRP A 31 -8.30 11.03 -11.61
N SER A 32 -9.56 10.70 -11.91
CA SER A 32 -9.96 9.75 -12.95
C SER A 32 -9.55 8.30 -12.66
N SER A 33 -9.90 7.38 -13.56
CA SER A 33 -9.59 5.94 -13.44
C SER A 33 -8.10 5.61 -13.56
N LYS A 34 -7.27 6.59 -13.95
CA LYS A 34 -5.83 6.46 -14.15
C LYS A 34 -5.15 7.74 -13.71
N PHE A 35 -4.02 7.64 -13.03
CA PHE A 35 -3.17 8.80 -12.76
C PHE A 35 -1.69 8.42 -12.91
N GLN A 36 -0.88 9.41 -13.26
CA GLN A 36 0.57 9.25 -13.37
C GLN A 36 1.21 9.44 -11.99
N ILE A 37 2.05 8.50 -11.57
CA ILE A 37 2.81 8.65 -10.33
C ILE A 37 3.75 9.87 -10.49
N PRO A 38 3.73 10.83 -9.56
CA PRO A 38 4.61 11.99 -9.61
C PRO A 38 6.06 11.61 -9.86
N ASP A 39 6.75 12.39 -10.68
CA ASP A 39 8.17 12.23 -11.00
C ASP A 39 8.54 10.92 -11.75
N THR A 40 7.54 10.20 -12.28
CA THR A 40 7.75 9.01 -13.13
C THR A 40 6.88 9.04 -14.37
N SER A 41 7.16 8.22 -15.37
CA SER A 41 6.27 7.99 -16.52
C SER A 41 5.20 6.91 -16.24
N GLU A 42 5.16 6.33 -15.04
CA GLU A 42 4.26 5.23 -14.72
C GLU A 42 2.84 5.73 -14.50
N VAL A 43 1.89 5.10 -15.20
CA VAL A 43 0.45 5.34 -15.05
C VAL A 43 -0.18 4.16 -14.34
N VAL A 44 -0.84 4.42 -13.21
CA VAL A 44 -1.53 3.39 -12.44
C VAL A 44 -3.03 3.47 -12.62
N GLU A 45 -3.71 2.33 -12.58
CA GLU A 45 -5.17 2.26 -12.58
C GLU A 45 -5.69 2.32 -11.15
N THR A 46 -6.67 3.19 -10.88
CA THR A 46 -7.25 3.39 -9.54
C THR A 46 -8.26 2.30 -9.15
N SER A 47 -8.16 1.12 -9.78
CA SER A 47 -9.12 0.02 -9.67
C SER A 47 -8.62 -1.16 -8.83
N LYS A 48 -7.31 -1.26 -8.62
CA LYS A 48 -6.69 -2.40 -7.93
C LYS A 48 -5.60 -1.92 -6.98
N LEU A 49 -5.52 -2.58 -5.83
CA LEU A 49 -4.52 -2.30 -4.80
C LEU A 49 -3.54 -3.46 -4.62
N TYR A 50 -2.32 -3.10 -4.23
CA TYR A 50 -1.38 -3.94 -3.50
C TYR A 50 -1.37 -3.53 -2.02
N PHE A 51 -1.04 -4.49 -1.16
CA PHE A 51 -0.82 -4.28 0.26
C PHE A 51 0.62 -4.62 0.59
N LEU A 52 1.33 -3.66 1.17
CA LEU A 52 2.62 -3.89 1.80
C LEU A 52 2.38 -4.31 3.24
N TYR A 53 3.07 -5.37 3.69
CA TYR A 53 3.04 -5.83 5.06
C TYR A 53 4.43 -5.81 5.68
N GLY A 54 4.53 -5.37 6.93
CA GLY A 54 5.80 -5.29 7.64
C GLY A 54 5.64 -4.91 9.11
N THR A 55 6.78 -4.75 9.78
CA THR A 55 6.86 -4.12 11.11
C THR A 55 6.57 -2.61 10.99
N SER A 56 6.53 -1.90 12.12
CA SER A 56 6.39 -0.44 12.14
C SER A 56 7.52 0.30 11.42
N GLU A 57 8.65 -0.37 11.14
CA GLU A 57 9.76 0.21 10.38
C GLU A 57 9.38 0.56 8.94
N LEU A 58 8.32 -0.07 8.41
CA LEU A 58 7.75 0.26 7.11
C LEU A 58 7.29 1.72 7.00
N LEU A 59 7.05 2.38 8.14
CA LEU A 59 6.66 3.80 8.20
C LEU A 59 7.84 4.77 8.22
N LYS A 60 9.09 4.31 8.35
CA LYS A 60 10.26 5.21 8.39
C LYS A 60 10.36 6.09 7.14
N ASP A 61 9.97 5.54 6.00
CA ASP A 61 10.02 6.19 4.69
C ASP A 61 8.66 6.76 4.24
N PHE A 62 7.64 6.73 5.11
CA PHE A 62 6.31 7.27 4.83
C PHE A 62 6.21 8.73 5.26
N ASN A 63 5.91 9.62 4.31
CA ASN A 63 5.64 11.02 4.57
C ASN A 63 4.13 11.24 4.78
N GLU A 64 3.72 11.45 6.02
CA GLU A 64 2.30 11.68 6.38
C GLU A 64 1.73 12.97 5.78
N GLN A 65 2.56 14.00 5.56
CA GLN A 65 2.09 15.29 5.03
C GLN A 65 1.66 15.16 3.56
N THR A 66 2.44 14.43 2.76
CA THR A 66 2.19 14.24 1.34
C THR A 66 1.35 13.00 1.06
N GLY A 67 1.40 11.99 1.93
CA GLY A 67 0.80 10.68 1.66
C GLY A 67 1.62 9.84 0.68
N SER A 68 2.95 9.99 0.71
CA SER A 68 3.85 9.28 -0.18
C SER A 68 4.82 8.41 0.60
N LEU A 69 5.01 7.17 0.13
CA LEU A 69 6.03 6.27 0.62
C LEU A 69 7.26 6.38 -0.29
N LEU A 70 8.41 6.73 0.28
CA LEU A 70 9.66 6.70 -0.47
C LEU A 70 10.07 5.24 -0.68
N MET A 71 10.08 4.81 -1.94
CA MET A 71 10.48 3.46 -2.31
C MET A 71 11.84 3.50 -3.01
N ASP A 72 12.78 2.68 -2.54
CA ASP A 72 14.13 2.54 -3.09
C ASP A 72 14.31 1.14 -3.71
N GLU A 73 15.20 1.05 -4.70
CA GLU A 73 15.60 -0.17 -5.41
C GLU A 73 16.25 -1.21 -4.50
N LYS A 74 16.84 -0.76 -3.38
CA LYS A 74 17.52 -1.61 -2.40
C LYS A 74 16.58 -2.13 -1.31
N ALA A 75 15.40 -1.56 -1.15
CA ALA A 75 14.45 -1.94 -0.12
C ALA A 75 13.66 -3.19 -0.52
N THR A 76 13.50 -4.12 0.41
CA THR A 76 12.72 -5.35 0.20
C THR A 76 11.37 -5.19 0.87
N TRP A 77 10.31 -5.13 0.08
CA TRP A 77 8.93 -4.99 0.57
C TRP A 77 8.15 -6.29 0.35
N GLY A 78 7.39 -6.73 1.37
CA GLY A 78 6.41 -7.80 1.21
C GLY A 78 5.15 -7.26 0.58
N VAL A 79 4.88 -7.60 -0.69
CA VAL A 79 3.74 -7.11 -1.46
C VAL A 79 2.72 -8.24 -1.65
N SER A 80 1.44 -7.97 -1.37
CA SER A 80 0.35 -8.92 -1.55
C SER A 80 -0.86 -8.29 -2.23
N ASP A 81 -1.63 -9.13 -2.92
CA ASP A 81 -2.94 -8.77 -3.48
C ASP A 81 -4.07 -8.89 -2.47
N LEU A 82 -3.81 -9.53 -1.34
CA LEU A 82 -4.79 -9.76 -0.29
C LEU A 82 -4.78 -8.59 0.68
N GLY A 83 -5.95 -8.03 0.94
CA GLY A 83 -6.12 -7.01 1.97
C GLY A 83 -6.05 -7.60 3.39
N PRO A 84 -5.88 -6.76 4.42
CA PRO A 84 -5.72 -7.22 5.80
C PRO A 84 -6.91 -8.05 6.32
N TRP A 85 -8.11 -7.85 5.77
CA TRP A 85 -9.31 -8.64 6.08
C TRP A 85 -9.36 -10.03 5.43
N GLN A 86 -8.40 -10.37 4.55
CA GLN A 86 -8.31 -11.66 3.84
C GLN A 86 -7.12 -12.49 4.32
N LEU A 87 -6.35 -11.99 5.29
CA LEU A 87 -5.20 -12.69 5.81
C LEU A 87 -5.64 -13.94 6.57
N PRO A 88 -4.92 -15.07 6.42
CA PRO A 88 -5.23 -16.27 7.18
C PRO A 88 -4.98 -16.05 8.68
N LEU A 89 -5.72 -16.77 9.51
CA LEU A 89 -5.53 -16.74 10.96
C LEU A 89 -4.08 -17.10 11.31
N GLY A 90 -3.47 -16.32 12.21
CA GLY A 90 -2.09 -16.52 12.64
C GLY A 90 -1.01 -15.94 11.70
N PHE A 91 -1.37 -15.43 10.51
CA PHE A 91 -0.41 -14.83 9.56
C PHE A 91 0.42 -13.71 10.19
N VAL A 92 -0.25 -12.80 10.91
CA VAL A 92 0.38 -11.65 11.57
C VAL A 92 1.44 -12.11 12.56
N ASN A 93 1.07 -13.03 13.46
CA ASN A 93 1.94 -13.57 14.49
C ASN A 93 3.12 -14.37 13.91
N ALA A 94 2.87 -15.17 12.86
CA ALA A 94 3.91 -15.97 12.23
C ALA A 94 5.00 -15.11 11.54
N ASN A 95 4.63 -13.92 11.06
CA ASN A 95 5.54 -13.02 10.34
C ASN A 95 5.99 -11.80 11.17
N LEU A 96 5.46 -11.62 12.38
CA LEU A 96 5.69 -10.46 13.26
C LEU A 96 5.35 -9.11 12.59
N PHE A 97 4.38 -9.11 11.68
CA PHE A 97 3.93 -7.88 11.03
C PHE A 97 3.01 -7.11 11.95
N THR A 98 3.08 -5.79 11.91
CA THR A 98 2.23 -4.91 12.75
C THR A 98 1.58 -3.80 11.93
N THR A 99 1.99 -3.63 10.68
CA THR A 99 1.62 -2.49 9.85
C THR A 99 1.33 -2.96 8.43
N TYR A 100 0.37 -2.28 7.78
CA TYR A 100 0.16 -2.40 6.34
C TYR A 100 0.03 -1.04 5.66
N ILE A 101 0.43 -0.99 4.39
CA ILE A 101 0.22 0.15 3.49
C ILE A 101 -0.51 -0.33 2.23
N ALA A 102 -1.60 0.32 1.87
CA ALA A 102 -2.31 0.08 0.62
C ALA A 102 -1.82 1.04 -0.47
N LEU A 103 -1.47 0.51 -1.64
CA LEU A 103 -0.97 1.25 -2.80
C LEU A 103 -1.75 0.81 -4.05
N PHE A 104 -1.91 1.67 -5.05
CA PHE A 104 -2.41 1.21 -6.36
C PHE A 104 -1.42 0.28 -7.05
N LYS A 105 -1.92 -0.71 -7.80
CA LYS A 105 -1.05 -1.59 -8.58
C LYS A 105 -0.36 -0.82 -9.71
N SER A 106 0.94 -1.07 -9.89
CA SER A 106 1.76 -0.54 -10.99
C SER A 106 2.70 -1.60 -11.53
N ASN A 107 3.26 -1.34 -12.71
CA ASN A 107 4.33 -2.14 -13.31
C ASN A 107 5.69 -1.91 -12.62
N LEU A 108 5.78 -0.95 -11.69
CA LEU A 108 6.96 -0.77 -10.84
C LEU A 108 7.13 -1.92 -9.86
N PHE A 109 6.08 -2.70 -9.59
CA PHE A 109 6.14 -3.91 -8.79
C PHE A 109 6.13 -5.16 -9.67
N LYS A 110 7.15 -6.01 -9.52
CA LYS A 110 7.16 -7.37 -10.07
C LYS A 110 6.89 -8.34 -8.92
N ALA A 111 5.63 -8.71 -8.74
CA ALA A 111 5.29 -9.77 -7.81
C ALA A 111 5.84 -11.11 -8.35
N GLU A 112 6.84 -11.68 -7.68
CA GLU A 112 7.30 -13.04 -7.99
C GLU A 112 6.32 -14.08 -7.42
N LYS A 113 6.06 -15.14 -8.19
CA LYS A 113 5.18 -16.25 -7.80
C LYS A 113 5.83 -17.09 -6.69
N HIS A 114 5.66 -16.73 -5.41
CA HIS A 114 5.82 -17.63 -4.26
C HIS A 114 4.97 -17.15 -3.09
N ASP A 115 4.66 -18.06 -2.17
CA ASP A 115 3.85 -17.86 -0.97
C ASP A 115 4.16 -16.53 -0.27
N PHE A 116 3.26 -15.57 -0.45
CA PHE A 116 3.19 -14.27 0.20
C PHE A 116 4.35 -13.26 0.04
N VAL A 117 5.62 -13.67 -0.12
CA VAL A 117 6.76 -12.72 -0.17
C VAL A 117 7.93 -13.24 -0.99
N LYS A 118 8.27 -12.57 -2.10
CA LYS A 118 9.67 -12.39 -2.54
C LYS A 118 9.82 -11.04 -3.27
N CYS A 119 10.64 -10.17 -2.66
CA CYS A 119 11.41 -9.06 -3.24
C CYS A 119 10.81 -8.34 -4.46
N SER A 120 9.79 -7.49 -4.27
CA SER A 120 9.49 -6.50 -5.30
C SER A 120 10.39 -5.28 -5.12
N ARG A 121 11.44 -5.19 -5.94
CA ARG A 121 12.21 -3.96 -6.12
C ARG A 121 11.35 -2.96 -6.87
N CYS A 122 11.20 -1.75 -6.34
CA CYS A 122 10.80 -0.65 -7.21
C CYS A 122 11.95 -0.42 -8.20
N ALA A 123 11.68 -0.40 -9.49
CA ALA A 123 12.74 -0.30 -10.52
C ALA A 123 13.48 1.05 -10.52
N VAL A 124 12.95 2.04 -9.80
CA VAL A 124 13.46 3.41 -9.66
C VAL A 124 13.12 3.95 -8.27
N LYS A 125 13.94 4.84 -7.72
CA LYS A 125 13.59 5.60 -6.52
C LYS A 125 12.38 6.50 -6.79
N VAL A 126 11.28 6.34 -6.04
CA VAL A 126 10.02 7.08 -6.29
C VAL A 126 9.29 7.44 -4.99
N ASN A 127 8.60 8.57 -4.99
CA ASN A 127 7.62 8.93 -3.97
C ASN A 127 6.26 8.32 -4.33
N TYR A 128 6.03 7.08 -3.91
CA TYR A 128 4.84 6.35 -4.32
C TYR A 128 3.60 6.82 -3.53
N PRO A 129 2.51 7.23 -4.18
CA PRO A 129 1.30 7.69 -3.50
C PRO A 129 0.59 6.52 -2.81
N VAL A 130 0.30 6.73 -1.54
CA VAL A 130 -0.37 5.78 -0.66
C VAL A 130 -1.87 5.99 -0.69
N VAL A 131 -2.65 4.92 -0.59
CA VAL A 131 -4.11 4.95 -0.45
C VAL A 131 -4.53 4.85 1.01
N ALA A 132 -3.87 3.99 1.78
CA ALA A 132 -4.17 3.84 3.21
C ALA A 132 -2.96 3.34 3.99
N VAL A 133 -2.89 3.70 5.27
CA VAL A 133 -1.93 3.15 6.23
C VAL A 133 -2.71 2.61 7.42
N GLY A 134 -2.43 1.38 7.86
CA GLY A 134 -3.11 0.84 9.02
C GLY A 134 -2.25 -0.12 9.83
N SER A 135 -2.80 -0.51 10.98
CA SER A 135 -2.16 -1.44 11.92
C SER A 135 -2.84 -2.81 11.82
N LEU A 136 -2.04 -3.85 11.98
CA LEU A 136 -2.52 -5.22 12.13
C LEU A 136 -2.69 -5.52 13.62
N PRO A 137 -3.79 -6.20 14.01
CA PRO A 137 -4.02 -6.63 15.39
C PRO A 137 -3.13 -7.81 15.80
#